data_AF-B1Y5I7-F1
#
_entry.id   AF-B1Y5I7-F1
#
_cell.length_a   1.000
_cell.length_b   1.000
_cell.length_c   1.000
_cell.angle_alpha   90.00
_cell.angle_beta   90.00
_cell.angle_gamma   90.00
#
_symmetry.space_group_name_H-M   'P 1'
#
loop_
_entity.id
_entity.type
_entity.pdbx_description
1 polymer ?
#
loop_
_entity_poly.entity_id
_entity_poly.type
_entity_poly.pdbx_seq_one_letter_code
_entity_poly.pdbx_strand_id
1 'polypeptide(L)'
;MQAANPNTNTSTDLDTPPGATRRPIVWSISSNDASGAAGLSADARVAAAFGVHLCPIVACVTSQNSLSIEHITPISATLLDAQLDTLAADMPPDAIKTGMLGSAELVAVVARWVDRLRRRNPHLPLVVDPMLRAGTGTGSAFADALLLAAYQDDLLPRATVITPNRREARALLDHDDSGNLPIQPDAVAPRGTDHAAVAARLGPAPELAAVPAMARALRAAGAKAVCITGGHGDDNGSDSTAHNPAGLVLDWLDSELAQGWIALPKVETRNYRGSGNTHATALAAALARGFVDADAAVLAKMASTAALRHGYAAGAGVGPVGTAEGFITDASLLPRMSWGNDAQALAIAAAGTATAGQPLRSGYYALVDDATRIPAILAAASSDLCALQLRIKREAHSDLDDAAFQDHVQTQIAGAAAQLRGSAIALIVNDHWPTAAAALARRGDALAGVELGVHLGQADLEILGPDGRAALRQAVTGQQPGAAPLALGISSHSLWELARAASLAPSYIACGPVWPTLTKAMPWRAQGLDNLRWWSAMAPAPVVAIGGVLQPDQARDCVAAGASAVCLVRALDGDALAGWPAWREAWQRGREATATQPAVAWPHPSLDAATAH
;
A
#
# COMPACT_ATOMS: atom_id res chain seq x y z
N MET A 1 12.42 -38.84 -48.32
CA MET A 1 13.13 -37.61 -48.74
C MET A 1 12.40 -36.43 -48.13
N GLN A 2 13.00 -35.84 -47.10
CA GLN A 2 12.44 -34.75 -46.30
C GLN A 2 12.48 -33.41 -47.06
N ALA A 3 11.43 -32.63 -46.87
CA ALA A 3 11.25 -31.29 -47.40
C ALA A 3 12.11 -30.25 -46.65
N ALA A 4 12.49 -29.21 -47.37
CA ALA A 4 13.36 -28.12 -46.97
C ALA A 4 12.75 -27.20 -45.89
N ASN A 5 13.61 -26.64 -45.05
CA ASN A 5 13.32 -25.47 -44.23
C ASN A 5 14.50 -24.48 -44.32
N PRO A 6 14.35 -23.31 -44.96
CA PRO A 6 15.35 -22.27 -44.94
C PRO A 6 14.91 -21.16 -43.98
N ASN A 7 15.56 -21.07 -42.82
CA ASN A 7 15.55 -19.85 -42.01
C ASN A 7 16.82 -19.82 -41.15
N THR A 8 17.90 -19.30 -41.73
CA THR A 8 19.03 -18.75 -41.01
C THR A 8 19.10 -17.28 -41.33
N ASN A 9 18.55 -16.44 -40.45
CA ASN A 9 18.87 -15.03 -40.45
C ASN A 9 19.53 -14.72 -39.10
N THR A 10 20.84 -14.54 -39.19
CA THR A 10 21.75 -14.13 -38.12
C THR A 10 21.56 -12.65 -37.85
N SER A 11 21.06 -12.31 -36.66
CA SER A 11 21.29 -11.01 -36.03
C SER A 11 21.91 -11.26 -34.67
N THR A 12 23.01 -10.58 -34.42
CA THR A 12 23.89 -10.66 -33.27
C THR A 12 23.17 -10.29 -31.97
N ASP A 13 22.83 -11.30 -31.18
CA ASP A 13 22.51 -11.13 -29.75
C ASP A 13 23.80 -10.69 -29.04
N LEU A 14 23.87 -9.41 -28.68
CA LEU A 14 24.84 -8.91 -27.71
C LEU A 14 24.44 -9.47 -26.33
N ASP A 15 25.26 -10.38 -25.80
CA ASP A 15 25.43 -10.74 -24.38
C ASP A 15 24.23 -10.46 -23.45
N THR A 16 23.08 -11.08 -23.71
CA THR A 16 22.01 -11.14 -22.71
C THR A 16 22.23 -12.39 -21.87
N PRO A 17 22.65 -12.28 -20.59
CA PRO A 17 22.84 -13.46 -19.75
C PRO A 17 21.50 -14.23 -19.63
N PRO A 18 21.52 -15.57 -19.67
CA PRO A 18 20.31 -16.38 -19.60
C PRO A 18 19.58 -16.10 -18.29
N GLY A 19 18.36 -15.56 -18.39
CA GLY A 19 17.50 -15.18 -17.26
C GLY A 19 17.33 -13.67 -17.02
N ALA A 20 18.00 -12.80 -17.77
CA ALA A 20 17.76 -11.35 -17.66
C ALA A 20 16.41 -10.96 -18.31
N THR A 21 15.40 -10.71 -17.49
CA THR A 21 14.15 -10.08 -17.94
C THR A 21 14.45 -8.64 -18.39
N ARG A 22 13.85 -8.22 -19.52
CA ARG A 22 13.95 -6.83 -19.99
C ARG A 22 13.48 -5.89 -18.88
N ARG A 23 14.27 -4.86 -18.56
CA ARG A 23 13.85 -3.82 -17.60
C ARG A 23 12.58 -3.15 -18.12
N PRO A 24 11.53 -2.97 -17.30
CA PRO A 24 10.33 -2.27 -17.72
C PRO A 24 10.67 -0.86 -18.20
N ILE A 25 10.04 -0.40 -19.27
CA ILE A 25 10.20 0.94 -19.84
C ILE A 25 9.06 1.83 -19.37
N VAL A 26 9.41 2.99 -18.81
CA VAL A 26 8.47 4.06 -18.48
C VAL A 26 8.72 5.24 -19.40
N TRP A 27 7.69 5.67 -20.12
CA TRP A 27 7.72 6.95 -20.82
C TRP A 27 7.30 8.06 -19.85
N SER A 28 8.19 9.01 -19.55
CA SER A 28 7.81 10.22 -18.83
C SER A 28 7.72 11.39 -19.81
N ILE A 29 6.52 11.92 -20.00
CA ILE A 29 6.23 13.04 -20.88
C ILE A 29 6.02 14.27 -20.00
N SER A 30 7.05 15.11 -19.86
CA SER A 30 7.06 16.18 -18.85
C SER A 30 7.99 17.32 -19.24
N SER A 31 8.12 18.31 -18.35
CA SER A 31 9.03 19.43 -18.53
C SER A 31 10.49 19.06 -18.26
N ASN A 32 11.38 19.65 -19.05
CA ASN A 32 12.79 19.77 -18.75
C ASN A 32 13.01 20.99 -17.85
N ASP A 33 13.11 20.76 -16.54
CA ASP A 33 13.50 21.76 -15.55
C ASP A 33 15.01 22.01 -15.65
N ALA A 34 15.41 23.20 -16.13
CA ALA A 34 16.81 23.58 -16.29
C ALA A 34 17.62 23.56 -14.97
N SER A 35 16.96 23.66 -13.82
CA SER A 35 17.61 23.54 -12.50
C SER A 35 17.90 22.10 -12.08
N GLY A 36 17.33 21.11 -12.78
CA GLY A 36 17.43 19.68 -12.46
C GLY A 36 16.60 19.25 -11.25
N ALA A 37 15.73 20.10 -10.71
CA ALA A 37 15.08 19.86 -9.44
C ALA A 37 13.75 19.11 -9.54
N ALA A 38 12.96 19.36 -10.58
CA ALA A 38 11.65 18.76 -10.84
C ALA A 38 11.59 18.14 -12.26
N GLY A 39 10.37 17.85 -12.73
CA GLY A 39 10.13 17.37 -14.09
C GLY A 39 10.91 16.09 -14.41
N LEU A 40 11.42 15.98 -15.63
CA LEU A 40 12.14 14.81 -16.13
C LEU A 40 13.36 14.43 -15.28
N SER A 41 14.00 15.39 -14.60
CA SER A 41 15.15 15.13 -13.73
C SER A 41 14.74 14.41 -12.43
N ALA A 42 13.62 14.81 -11.81
CA ALA A 42 13.07 14.11 -10.66
C ALA A 42 12.54 12.72 -11.05
N ASP A 43 11.91 12.63 -12.21
CA ASP A 43 11.41 11.37 -12.76
C ASP A 43 12.54 10.35 -12.95
N ALA A 44 13.68 10.77 -13.53
CA ALA A 44 14.84 9.90 -13.74
C ALA A 44 15.43 9.38 -12.41
N ARG A 45 15.52 10.23 -11.37
CA ARG A 45 16.06 9.83 -10.05
C ARG A 45 15.24 8.71 -9.41
N VAL A 46 13.91 8.80 -9.46
CA VAL A 46 13.05 7.79 -8.85
C VAL A 46 12.92 6.54 -9.72
N ALA A 47 12.90 6.67 -11.05
CA ALA A 47 12.90 5.53 -11.96
C ALA A 47 14.13 4.62 -11.73
N ALA A 48 15.31 5.22 -11.50
CA ALA A 48 16.51 4.48 -11.14
C ALA A 48 16.33 3.66 -9.85
N ALA A 49 15.68 4.22 -8.82
CA ALA A 49 15.41 3.52 -7.57
C ALA A 49 14.46 2.31 -7.74
N PHE A 50 13.58 2.33 -8.75
CA PHE A 50 12.70 1.21 -9.11
C PHE A 50 13.35 0.20 -10.07
N GLY A 51 14.57 0.45 -10.55
CA GLY A 51 15.27 -0.39 -11.52
C GLY A 51 14.58 -0.45 -12.89
N VAL A 52 13.75 0.54 -13.23
CA VAL A 52 13.08 0.65 -14.54
C VAL A 52 13.90 1.52 -15.48
N HIS A 53 13.73 1.32 -16.78
CA HIS A 53 14.30 2.18 -17.81
C HIS A 53 13.34 3.35 -18.09
N LEU A 54 13.77 4.58 -17.85
CA LEU A 54 12.96 5.76 -18.15
C LEU A 54 13.36 6.37 -19.48
N CYS A 55 12.39 6.53 -20.39
CA CYS A 55 12.52 7.36 -21.58
C CYS A 55 12.04 8.77 -21.23
N PRO A 56 12.94 9.76 -21.12
CA PRO A 56 12.55 11.14 -20.86
C PRO A 56 12.08 11.80 -22.16
N ILE A 57 10.82 12.23 -22.21
CA ILE A 57 10.19 12.83 -23.39
C ILE A 57 9.83 14.26 -23.04
N VAL A 58 10.46 15.21 -23.74
CA VAL A 58 10.32 16.63 -23.42
C VAL A 58 8.99 17.14 -23.98
N ALA A 59 8.13 17.66 -23.12
CA ALA A 59 6.91 18.39 -23.49
C ALA A 59 7.07 19.91 -23.35
N CYS A 60 7.85 20.35 -22.37
CA CYS A 60 8.13 21.76 -22.09
C CYS A 60 9.61 21.95 -21.76
N VAL A 61 10.15 23.12 -22.08
CA VAL A 61 11.44 23.58 -21.55
C VAL A 61 11.18 24.77 -20.63
N THR A 62 11.86 24.83 -19.48
CA THR A 62 11.72 25.96 -18.55
C THR A 62 13.04 26.73 -18.38
N SER A 63 12.93 28.06 -18.24
CA SER A 63 13.96 28.87 -17.58
C SER A 63 13.58 28.95 -16.11
N GLN A 64 14.22 28.14 -15.29
CA GLN A 64 13.85 27.94 -13.88
C GLN A 64 15.09 27.69 -13.02
N ASN A 65 15.06 28.23 -11.80
CA ASN A 65 16.06 27.99 -10.76
C ASN A 65 15.35 27.74 -9.41
N SER A 66 16.09 27.58 -8.30
CA SER A 66 15.49 27.31 -6.98
C SER A 66 14.55 28.41 -6.44
N LEU A 67 14.59 29.62 -7.01
CA LEU A 67 13.86 30.81 -6.55
C LEU A 67 12.57 31.04 -7.35
N SER A 68 12.62 30.87 -8.67
CA SER A 68 11.52 31.22 -9.57
C SER A 68 11.50 30.36 -10.84
N ILE A 69 10.37 30.45 -11.54
CA ILE A 69 10.22 30.05 -12.94
C ILE A 69 9.99 31.33 -13.73
N GLU A 70 10.84 31.60 -14.72
CA GLU A 70 10.77 32.81 -15.53
C GLU A 70 10.03 32.55 -16.84
N HIS A 71 10.28 31.39 -17.46
CA HIS A 71 9.69 31.04 -18.74
C HIS A 71 9.31 29.56 -18.79
N ILE A 72 8.19 29.29 -19.44
CA ILE A 72 7.73 27.94 -19.81
C ILE A 72 7.43 27.99 -21.29
N THR A 73 8.07 27.11 -22.06
CA THR A 73 7.86 27.01 -23.49
C THR A 73 7.49 25.58 -23.84
N PRO A 74 6.22 25.30 -24.18
CA PRO A 74 5.82 24.03 -24.76
C PRO A 74 6.55 23.80 -26.07
N ILE A 75 6.96 22.56 -26.34
CA ILE A 75 7.48 22.21 -27.66
C ILE A 75 6.34 22.12 -28.68
N SER A 76 6.66 22.11 -29.97
CA SER A 76 5.63 21.87 -31.00
C SER A 76 5.04 20.45 -30.91
N ALA A 77 3.76 20.30 -31.22
CA ALA A 77 3.10 19.00 -31.31
C ALA A 77 3.78 18.05 -32.30
N THR A 78 4.29 18.58 -33.42
CA THR A 78 5.07 17.80 -34.40
C THR A 78 6.33 17.20 -33.78
N LEU A 79 7.03 17.96 -32.93
CA LEU A 79 8.23 17.44 -32.26
C LEU A 79 7.88 16.43 -31.16
N LEU A 80 6.78 16.62 -30.42
CA LEU A 80 6.32 15.62 -29.46
C LEU A 80 5.93 14.31 -30.17
N ASP A 81 5.19 14.41 -31.28
CA ASP A 81 4.80 13.26 -32.10
C ASP A 81 6.03 12.50 -32.64
N ALA A 82 7.04 13.22 -33.14
CA ALA A 82 8.27 12.61 -33.64
C ALA A 82 9.06 11.86 -32.54
N GLN A 83 9.14 12.41 -31.33
CA GLN A 83 9.75 11.71 -30.18
C GLN A 83 8.99 10.41 -29.87
N LEU A 84 7.67 10.48 -29.79
CA LEU A 84 6.81 9.33 -29.46
C LEU A 84 6.83 8.26 -30.56
N ASP A 85 6.84 8.64 -31.84
CA ASP A 85 6.90 7.69 -32.96
C ASP A 85 8.24 6.97 -33.03
N THR A 86 9.33 7.70 -32.78
CA THR A 86 10.68 7.11 -32.72
C THR A 86 10.77 6.09 -31.59
N LEU A 87 10.31 6.44 -30.38
CA LEU A 87 10.32 5.51 -29.25
C LEU A 87 9.35 4.34 -29.46
N ALA A 88 8.18 4.56 -30.08
CA ALA A 88 7.22 3.48 -30.32
C ALA A 88 7.75 2.37 -31.24
N ALA A 89 8.77 2.66 -32.06
CA ALA A 89 9.35 1.72 -33.00
C ALA A 89 10.28 0.69 -32.34
N ASP A 90 10.97 1.06 -31.25
CA ASP A 90 12.03 0.23 -30.62
C ASP A 90 11.89 0.10 -29.08
N MET A 91 11.32 1.12 -28.44
CA MET A 91 11.25 1.25 -26.98
C MET A 91 9.80 1.48 -26.50
N PRO A 92 8.83 0.60 -26.82
CA PRO A 92 7.45 0.77 -26.39
C PRO A 92 7.34 0.75 -24.85
N PRO A 93 6.43 1.55 -24.27
CA PRO A 93 6.32 1.66 -22.82
C PRO A 93 5.57 0.49 -22.20
N ASP A 94 5.96 0.12 -21.00
CA ASP A 94 5.17 -0.67 -20.06
C ASP A 94 4.31 0.22 -19.15
N ALA A 95 4.66 1.50 -19.01
CA ALA A 95 3.80 2.55 -18.44
C ALA A 95 4.09 3.93 -19.04
N ILE A 96 3.08 4.79 -19.07
CA ILE A 96 3.21 6.20 -19.45
C ILE A 96 2.90 7.06 -18.23
N LYS A 97 3.73 8.06 -17.97
CA LYS A 97 3.49 9.13 -17.00
C LYS A 97 3.49 10.47 -17.73
N THR A 98 2.49 11.30 -17.48
CA THR A 98 2.52 12.71 -17.90
C THR A 98 2.86 13.58 -16.69
N GLY A 99 3.62 14.66 -16.90
CA GLY A 99 3.78 15.77 -15.96
C GLY A 99 3.29 17.07 -16.61
N MET A 100 4.05 18.17 -16.48
CA MET A 100 3.68 19.44 -17.12
C MET A 100 3.75 19.33 -18.65
N LEU A 101 2.58 19.33 -19.31
CA LEU A 101 2.45 19.30 -20.77
C LEU A 101 2.42 20.69 -21.42
N GLY A 102 1.81 21.68 -20.77
CA GLY A 102 1.91 23.10 -21.15
C GLY A 102 1.03 23.59 -22.31
N SER A 103 0.33 22.74 -23.05
CA SER A 103 -0.71 23.17 -24.00
C SER A 103 -1.74 22.08 -24.30
N ALA A 104 -2.96 22.49 -24.67
CA ALA A 104 -4.04 21.59 -25.07
C ALA A 104 -3.65 20.74 -26.31
N GLU A 105 -2.85 21.29 -27.22
CA GLU A 105 -2.36 20.57 -28.40
C GLU A 105 -1.46 19.38 -28.01
N LEU A 106 -0.56 19.56 -27.02
CA LEU A 106 0.29 18.47 -26.54
C LEU A 106 -0.52 17.43 -25.76
N VAL A 107 -1.54 17.85 -25.01
CA VAL A 107 -2.51 16.94 -24.37
C VAL A 107 -3.17 16.03 -25.41
N ALA A 108 -3.69 16.60 -26.50
CA ALA A 108 -4.33 15.84 -27.57
C ALA A 108 -3.37 14.84 -28.25
N VAL A 109 -2.09 15.21 -28.44
CA VAL A 109 -1.05 14.30 -28.94
C VAL A 109 -0.88 13.12 -28.00
N VAL A 110 -0.73 13.36 -26.69
CA VAL A 110 -0.57 12.29 -25.70
C VAL A 110 -1.79 11.36 -25.69
N ALA A 111 -3.00 11.90 -25.66
CA ALA A 111 -4.24 11.11 -25.66
C ALA A 111 -4.32 10.18 -26.90
N ARG A 112 -4.03 10.72 -28.10
CA ARG A 112 -3.98 9.92 -29.34
C ARG A 112 -2.93 8.80 -29.26
N TRP A 113 -1.76 9.08 -28.68
CA TRP A 113 -0.69 8.08 -28.53
C TRP A 113 -1.04 6.98 -27.53
N VAL A 114 -1.63 7.34 -26.40
CA VAL A 114 -2.15 6.38 -25.42
C VAL A 114 -3.16 5.44 -26.09
N ASP A 115 -4.10 5.96 -26.88
CA ASP A 115 -5.08 5.12 -27.60
C ASP A 115 -4.43 4.24 -28.67
N ARG A 116 -3.43 4.77 -29.39
CA ARG A 116 -2.66 4.00 -30.39
C ARG A 116 -1.93 2.83 -29.73
N LEU A 117 -1.31 3.05 -28.58
CA LEU A 117 -0.58 2.01 -27.86
C LEU A 117 -1.52 1.01 -27.18
N ARG A 118 -2.65 1.48 -26.63
CA ARG A 118 -3.67 0.62 -26.01
C ARG A 118 -4.37 -0.32 -26.98
N ARG A 119 -4.43 0.02 -28.27
CA ARG A 119 -4.85 -0.94 -29.31
C ARG A 119 -3.96 -2.19 -29.39
N ARG A 120 -2.70 -2.11 -28.95
CA ARG A 120 -1.75 -3.23 -28.91
C ARG A 120 -1.64 -3.84 -27.50
N ASN A 121 -1.69 -2.99 -26.48
CA ASN A 121 -1.70 -3.39 -25.07
C ASN A 121 -2.85 -2.70 -24.32
N PRO A 122 -4.05 -3.30 -24.28
CA PRO A 122 -5.24 -2.67 -23.67
C PRO A 122 -5.06 -2.27 -22.21
N HIS A 123 -4.15 -2.92 -21.49
CA HIS A 123 -3.88 -2.67 -20.08
C HIS A 123 -2.73 -1.69 -19.84
N LEU A 124 -2.17 -1.04 -20.88
CA LEU A 124 -1.08 -0.08 -20.73
C LEU A 124 -1.47 1.05 -19.76
N PRO A 125 -0.79 1.16 -18.60
CA PRO A 125 -1.12 2.17 -17.62
C PRO A 125 -0.74 3.58 -18.07
N LEU A 126 -1.63 4.52 -17.76
CA LEU A 126 -1.38 5.96 -17.86
C LEU A 126 -1.50 6.58 -16.46
N VAL A 127 -0.41 7.15 -15.95
CA VAL A 127 -0.41 7.98 -14.75
C VAL A 127 -0.42 9.44 -15.15
N VAL A 128 -1.44 10.17 -14.73
CA VAL A 128 -1.60 11.60 -15.04
C VAL A 128 -1.22 12.42 -13.81
N ASP A 129 -0.08 13.12 -13.87
CA ASP A 129 0.31 14.17 -12.92
C ASP A 129 -0.05 15.53 -13.54
N PRO A 130 -1.19 16.14 -13.18
CA PRO A 130 -1.75 17.25 -13.94
C PRO A 130 -0.91 18.54 -13.87
N MET A 131 -0.10 18.73 -12.83
CA MET A 131 0.87 19.83 -12.67
C MET A 131 0.33 21.20 -13.14
N LEU A 132 -0.82 21.63 -12.60
CA LEU A 132 -1.52 22.83 -13.07
C LEU A 132 -0.90 24.14 -12.54
N ARG A 133 -0.04 24.04 -11.50
CA ARG A 133 0.60 25.19 -10.83
C ARG A 133 2.02 24.87 -10.35
N ALA A 134 2.83 25.90 -10.13
CA ALA A 134 4.16 25.76 -9.56
C ALA A 134 4.07 25.32 -8.09
N GLY A 135 4.92 24.37 -7.67
CA GLY A 135 5.10 24.01 -6.26
C GLY A 135 5.85 25.06 -5.42
N THR A 136 6.37 26.13 -6.04
CA THR A 136 6.96 27.28 -5.33
C THR A 136 5.96 28.43 -5.36
N GLY A 137 5.47 28.86 -4.20
CA GLY A 137 4.33 29.78 -3.97
C GLY A 137 4.39 31.20 -4.57
N THR A 138 5.15 31.42 -5.65
CA THR A 138 5.27 32.68 -6.40
C THR A 138 4.82 32.57 -7.87
N GLY A 139 4.29 31.43 -8.32
CA GLY A 139 3.90 31.22 -9.72
C GLY A 139 2.42 31.49 -10.03
N SER A 140 2.15 32.14 -11.18
CA SER A 140 0.85 32.14 -11.84
C SER A 140 0.41 30.72 -12.19
N ALA A 141 -0.89 30.50 -12.42
CA ALA A 141 -1.36 29.24 -12.98
C ALA A 141 -0.63 28.94 -14.30
N PHE A 142 -0.19 27.70 -14.51
CA PHE A 142 0.40 27.27 -15.79
C PHE A 142 -0.67 26.87 -16.80
N ALA A 143 -1.85 26.52 -16.30
CA ALA A 143 -2.99 26.12 -17.11
C ALA A 143 -3.94 27.28 -17.33
N ASP A 144 -4.25 27.53 -18.60
CA ASP A 144 -5.42 28.29 -19.01
C ASP A 144 -6.66 27.38 -19.07
N ALA A 145 -7.83 27.95 -19.33
CA ALA A 145 -9.09 27.20 -19.43
C ALA A 145 -9.05 26.12 -20.52
N LEU A 146 -8.32 26.36 -21.62
CA LEU A 146 -8.20 25.39 -22.71
C LEU A 146 -7.37 24.18 -22.32
N LEU A 147 -6.25 24.39 -21.63
CA LEU A 147 -5.42 23.29 -21.12
C LEU A 147 -6.20 22.48 -20.08
N LEU A 148 -6.93 23.14 -19.19
CA LEU A 148 -7.76 22.47 -18.19
C LEU A 148 -8.83 21.60 -18.84
N ALA A 149 -9.57 22.14 -19.82
CA ALA A 149 -10.57 21.38 -20.57
C ALA A 149 -9.95 20.17 -21.29
N ALA A 150 -8.77 20.33 -21.90
CA ALA A 150 -8.08 19.21 -22.54
C ALA A 150 -7.69 18.11 -21.53
N TYR A 151 -7.26 18.45 -20.31
CA TYR A 151 -7.02 17.45 -19.28
C TYR A 151 -8.31 16.71 -18.89
N GLN A 152 -9.42 17.43 -18.72
CA GLN A 152 -10.73 16.88 -18.33
C GLN A 152 -11.31 15.98 -19.42
N ASP A 153 -11.28 16.42 -20.68
CA ASP A 153 -11.96 15.75 -21.78
C ASP A 153 -11.09 14.65 -22.42
N ASP A 154 -9.77 14.84 -22.49
CA ASP A 154 -8.88 13.93 -23.20
C ASP A 154 -8.05 13.01 -22.30
N LEU A 155 -7.49 13.48 -21.19
CA LEU A 155 -6.58 12.65 -20.37
C LEU A 155 -7.26 11.97 -19.19
N LEU A 156 -8.17 12.66 -18.50
CA LEU A 156 -8.85 12.12 -17.33
C LEU A 156 -9.59 10.80 -17.65
N PRO A 157 -10.34 10.66 -18.76
CA PRO A 157 -11.01 9.41 -19.12
C PRO A 157 -10.06 8.28 -19.50
N ARG A 158 -8.77 8.61 -19.74
CA ARG A 158 -7.72 7.65 -20.08
C ARG A 158 -6.84 7.31 -18.88
N ALA A 159 -6.94 8.02 -17.77
CA ALA A 159 -6.08 7.85 -16.62
C ALA A 159 -6.32 6.48 -15.96
N THR A 160 -5.26 5.66 -15.86
CA THR A 160 -5.26 4.51 -14.95
C THR A 160 -5.21 5.02 -13.52
N VAL A 161 -4.34 5.99 -13.26
CA VAL A 161 -4.34 6.75 -12.00
C VAL A 161 -4.10 8.22 -12.31
N ILE A 162 -4.84 9.13 -11.69
CA ILE A 162 -4.50 10.56 -11.65
C ILE A 162 -4.00 10.93 -10.25
N THR A 163 -2.93 11.73 -10.17
CA THR A 163 -2.24 12.06 -8.91
C THR A 163 -2.27 13.56 -8.56
N PRO A 164 -3.45 14.22 -8.53
CA PRO A 164 -3.50 15.65 -8.26
C PRO A 164 -3.15 15.93 -6.79
N ASN A 165 -2.60 17.10 -6.49
CA ASN A 165 -2.70 17.64 -5.13
C ASN A 165 -4.12 18.19 -4.87
N ARG A 166 -4.43 18.58 -3.63
CA ARG A 166 -5.77 19.11 -3.25
C ARG A 166 -6.25 20.28 -4.11
N ARG A 167 -5.34 21.20 -4.50
CA ARG A 167 -5.69 22.39 -5.29
C ARG A 167 -5.93 22.04 -6.76
N GLU A 168 -5.14 21.12 -7.30
CA GLU A 168 -5.31 20.61 -8.66
C GLU A 168 -6.60 19.80 -8.78
N ALA A 169 -6.92 18.97 -7.79
CA ALA A 169 -8.17 18.21 -7.76
C ALA A 169 -9.39 19.14 -7.80
N ARG A 170 -9.35 20.25 -7.05
CA ARG A 170 -10.40 21.28 -7.10
C ARG A 170 -10.46 21.95 -8.47
N ALA A 171 -9.33 22.37 -9.02
CA ALA A 171 -9.29 23.01 -10.34
C ALA A 171 -9.84 22.09 -11.45
N LEU A 172 -9.59 20.78 -11.38
CA LEU A 172 -10.13 19.80 -12.32
C LEU A 172 -11.64 19.54 -12.18
N LEU A 173 -12.26 19.96 -11.08
CA LEU A 173 -13.69 19.75 -10.81
C LEU A 173 -14.52 21.03 -10.92
N ASP A 174 -13.89 22.20 -10.74
CA ASP A 174 -14.55 23.49 -10.86
C ASP A 174 -14.83 23.80 -12.34
N HIS A 175 -16.09 23.63 -12.75
CA HIS A 175 -16.63 24.14 -14.02
C HIS A 175 -17.04 25.61 -13.83
N ASP A 176 -16.08 26.52 -13.63
CA ASP A 176 -16.43 27.93 -13.63
C ASP A 176 -16.37 28.49 -15.07
N ASP A 177 -17.54 28.51 -15.73
CA ASP A 177 -17.78 29.14 -17.05
C ASP A 177 -17.47 30.65 -17.06
N SER A 178 -17.07 31.24 -15.93
CA SER A 178 -16.73 32.66 -15.79
C SER A 178 -15.32 33.03 -16.25
N GLY A 179 -14.48 32.05 -16.64
CA GLY A 179 -13.10 32.32 -17.10
C GLY A 179 -12.17 32.86 -16.00
N ASN A 180 -12.63 32.84 -14.75
CA ASN A 180 -11.85 33.27 -13.59
C ASN A 180 -11.52 32.04 -12.75
N LEU A 181 -10.31 31.50 -12.90
CA LEU A 181 -9.71 30.67 -11.84
C LEU A 181 -9.81 31.47 -10.53
N PRO A 182 -10.19 30.90 -9.38
CA PRO A 182 -10.37 31.68 -8.17
C PRO A 182 -9.06 32.36 -7.76
N ILE A 183 -8.97 33.65 -8.09
CA ILE A 183 -7.97 34.60 -7.63
C ILE A 183 -8.63 35.39 -6.49
N GLN A 184 -8.18 35.15 -5.27
CA GLN A 184 -8.24 36.14 -4.21
C GLN A 184 -6.95 36.07 -3.38
N PRO A 185 -5.98 36.96 -3.60
CA PRO A 185 -5.10 37.42 -2.54
C PRO A 185 -5.84 38.48 -1.71
N ASP A 186 -5.62 38.44 -0.39
CA ASP A 186 -6.00 39.45 0.60
C ASP A 186 -7.48 39.53 1.06
N ALA A 187 -7.77 38.81 2.15
CA ALA A 187 -8.73 39.27 3.15
C ALA A 187 -8.20 38.95 4.56
N VAL A 188 -7.58 39.95 5.19
CA VAL A 188 -7.22 39.92 6.62
C VAL A 188 -8.53 39.97 7.44
N ALA A 189 -8.91 38.85 8.06
CA ALA A 189 -10.00 38.84 9.03
C ALA A 189 -9.51 39.28 10.43
N PRO A 190 -10.32 40.06 11.19
CA PRO A 190 -9.90 40.64 12.46
C PRO A 190 -9.77 39.60 13.57
N ARG A 191 -8.73 39.75 14.40
CA ARG A 191 -8.47 38.91 15.57
C ARG A 191 -9.51 39.16 16.65
N GLY A 192 -10.18 38.10 17.10
CA GLY A 192 -10.91 38.11 18.36
C GLY A 192 -11.99 37.05 18.44
N THR A 193 -11.63 35.79 18.71
CA THR A 193 -12.52 34.82 19.37
C THR A 193 -11.70 33.77 20.10
N ASP A 194 -12.16 33.45 21.30
CA ASP A 194 -11.53 32.57 22.29
C ASP A 194 -11.26 31.15 21.75
N HIS A 195 -9.97 30.81 21.62
CA HIS A 195 -9.48 29.56 21.05
C HIS A 195 -9.81 28.32 21.91
N ALA A 196 -10.15 28.49 23.20
CA ALA A 196 -10.41 27.38 24.10
C ALA A 196 -11.82 26.77 23.91
N ALA A 197 -12.81 27.54 23.47
CA ALA A 197 -14.19 27.09 23.31
C ALA A 197 -14.48 26.39 21.95
N VAL A 198 -13.63 26.61 20.94
CA VAL A 198 -13.77 26.02 19.59
C VAL A 198 -13.19 24.60 19.51
N ALA A 199 -12.16 24.30 20.32
CA ALA A 199 -11.52 22.98 20.34
C ALA A 199 -12.45 21.84 20.80
N ALA A 200 -13.51 22.14 21.56
CA ALA A 200 -14.42 21.14 22.12
C ALA A 200 -15.55 20.67 21.17
N ARG A 201 -15.58 21.14 19.91
CA ARG A 201 -16.68 20.85 18.94
C ARG A 201 -16.24 20.22 17.61
N LEU A 202 -14.97 19.85 17.45
CA LEU A 202 -14.43 19.49 16.14
C LEU A 202 -14.46 17.98 15.86
N GLY A 203 -15.37 17.56 14.99
CA GLY A 203 -15.10 16.49 14.03
C GLY A 203 -14.01 16.90 13.04
N PRO A 204 -13.57 16.02 12.11
CA PRO A 204 -12.50 16.36 11.16
C PRO A 204 -12.83 17.65 10.41
N ALA A 205 -11.82 18.51 10.25
CA ALA A 205 -11.96 19.82 9.64
C ALA A 205 -12.67 19.74 8.26
N PRO A 206 -13.54 20.72 7.92
CA PRO A 206 -14.38 20.69 6.71
C PRO A 206 -13.61 20.41 5.39
N GLU A 207 -12.33 20.76 5.34
CA GLU A 207 -11.48 20.60 4.15
C GLU A 207 -10.93 19.17 3.94
N LEU A 208 -10.64 18.42 4.99
CA LEU A 208 -10.25 17.00 4.89
C LEU A 208 -11.45 16.13 4.50
N ALA A 209 -12.65 16.51 4.95
CA ALA A 209 -13.90 15.85 4.57
C ALA A 209 -14.22 15.98 3.06
N ALA A 210 -13.67 16.99 2.38
CA ALA A 210 -13.88 17.21 0.94
C ALA A 210 -13.03 16.31 0.04
N VAL A 211 -11.87 15.83 0.49
CA VAL A 211 -10.92 15.06 -0.34
C VAL A 211 -11.53 13.76 -0.87
N PRO A 212 -12.17 12.89 -0.05
CA PRO A 212 -12.85 11.71 -0.57
C PRO A 212 -13.94 12.04 -1.60
N ALA A 213 -14.65 13.17 -1.44
CA ALA A 213 -15.68 13.59 -2.38
C ALA A 213 -15.08 14.05 -3.73
N MET A 214 -13.97 14.80 -3.70
CA MET A 214 -13.23 15.19 -4.91
C MET A 214 -12.72 13.95 -5.65
N ALA A 215 -12.16 12.97 -4.94
CA ALA A 215 -11.67 11.74 -5.56
C ALA A 215 -12.80 10.95 -6.25
N ARG A 216 -13.96 10.80 -5.60
CA ARG A 216 -15.14 10.19 -6.22
C ARG A 216 -15.63 10.96 -7.45
N ALA A 217 -15.62 12.28 -7.40
CA ALA A 217 -16.02 13.11 -8.55
C ALA A 217 -15.06 12.93 -9.74
N LEU A 218 -13.74 12.89 -9.50
CA LEU A 218 -12.74 12.62 -10.54
C LEU A 218 -12.87 11.21 -11.13
N ARG A 219 -13.22 10.20 -10.31
CA ARG A 219 -13.53 8.85 -10.82
C ARG A 219 -14.80 8.85 -11.67
N ALA A 220 -15.85 9.54 -11.22
CA ALA A 220 -17.09 9.69 -11.98
C ALA A 220 -16.88 10.43 -13.31
N ALA A 221 -15.88 11.32 -13.38
CA ALA A 221 -15.46 12.01 -14.60
C ALA A 221 -14.55 11.17 -15.52
N GLY A 222 -14.17 9.95 -15.13
CA GLY A 222 -13.56 8.96 -16.03
C GLY A 222 -12.22 8.38 -15.58
N ALA A 223 -11.59 8.90 -14.51
CA ALA A 223 -10.37 8.28 -13.99
C ALA A 223 -10.66 6.89 -13.40
N LYS A 224 -9.85 5.89 -13.73
CA LYS A 224 -10.01 4.54 -13.14
C LYS A 224 -9.76 4.55 -11.63
N ALA A 225 -8.66 5.19 -11.23
CA ALA A 225 -8.32 5.45 -9.84
C ALA A 225 -7.75 6.86 -9.65
N VAL A 226 -7.82 7.35 -8.42
CA VAL A 226 -7.40 8.71 -8.03
C VAL A 226 -6.55 8.62 -6.77
N CYS A 227 -5.36 9.22 -6.79
CA CYS A 227 -4.51 9.39 -5.62
C CYS A 227 -4.33 10.89 -5.33
N ILE A 228 -5.13 11.47 -4.43
CA ILE A 228 -4.99 12.89 -4.07
C ILE A 228 -3.85 13.03 -3.07
N THR A 229 -2.76 13.67 -3.48
CA THR A 229 -1.57 13.84 -2.62
C THR A 229 -1.75 14.99 -1.61
N GLY A 230 -1.26 14.75 -0.39
CA GLY A 230 -1.26 15.72 0.71
C GLY A 230 0.05 16.49 0.85
N GLY A 231 0.25 17.08 2.04
CA GLY A 231 1.52 17.70 2.44
C GLY A 231 1.76 19.13 1.94
N HIS A 232 1.01 19.60 0.95
CA HIS A 232 1.01 21.01 0.56
C HIS A 232 0.18 21.77 1.60
N GLY A 233 0.86 22.42 2.55
CA GLY A 233 0.24 23.41 3.43
C GLY A 233 -0.46 24.46 2.59
N ASP A 234 -1.62 24.90 3.03
CA ASP A 234 -2.27 26.04 2.38
C ASP A 234 -1.32 27.24 2.51
N ASP A 235 -1.02 27.92 1.40
CA ASP A 235 0.07 28.91 1.25
C ASP A 235 -0.06 30.14 2.18
N ASN A 236 -1.05 30.16 3.07
CA ASN A 236 -1.33 31.23 4.02
C ASN A 236 -0.80 30.99 5.43
N GLY A 237 0.04 29.97 5.67
CA GLY A 237 0.54 29.70 7.01
C GLY A 237 -0.55 29.32 8.02
N SER A 238 -1.78 29.05 7.55
CA SER A 238 -2.78 28.31 8.32
C SER A 238 -2.36 26.86 8.29
N ASP A 239 -1.61 26.51 9.32
CA ASP A 239 -1.16 25.19 9.66
C ASP A 239 -2.19 24.10 9.31
N SER A 240 -1.94 23.30 8.27
CA SER A 240 -2.60 21.99 8.14
C SER A 240 -2.26 21.09 9.36
N THR A 241 -1.27 21.48 10.17
CA THR A 241 -0.95 20.83 11.44
C THR A 241 -1.93 21.17 12.57
N ALA A 242 -2.70 22.27 12.48
CA ALA A 242 -3.72 22.61 13.48
C ALA A 242 -4.79 21.52 13.62
N HIS A 243 -4.91 20.63 12.62
CA HIS A 243 -5.89 19.55 12.56
C HIS A 243 -5.27 18.16 12.35
N ASN A 244 -3.93 18.06 12.41
CA ASN A 244 -3.20 16.80 12.38
C ASN A 244 -2.26 16.68 13.60
N PRO A 245 -2.81 16.31 14.78
CA PRO A 245 -2.04 16.22 16.02
C PRO A 245 -0.94 15.14 15.99
N ALA A 246 -0.90 14.29 14.96
CA ALA A 246 0.06 13.18 14.84
C ALA A 246 1.25 13.47 13.90
N GLY A 247 1.33 14.66 13.28
CA GLY A 247 2.45 15.02 12.41
C GLY A 247 2.57 14.15 11.14
N LEU A 248 1.45 13.64 10.62
CA LEU A 248 1.41 12.78 9.44
C LEU A 248 1.22 13.57 8.13
N VAL A 249 1.60 12.98 7.00
CA VAL A 249 1.22 13.45 5.66
C VAL A 249 0.28 12.43 5.03
N LEU A 250 -0.96 12.83 4.79
CA LEU A 250 -2.04 11.96 4.32
C LEU A 250 -2.25 12.12 2.81
N ASP A 251 -2.21 11.02 2.07
CA ASP A 251 -2.63 10.94 0.67
C ASP A 251 -3.92 10.10 0.60
N TRP A 252 -4.89 10.50 -0.21
CA TRP A 252 -6.14 9.75 -0.36
C TRP A 252 -6.09 8.88 -1.61
N LEU A 253 -6.27 7.56 -1.45
CA LEU A 253 -6.48 6.64 -2.56
C LEU A 253 -7.98 6.34 -2.72
N ASP A 254 -8.49 6.49 -3.94
CA ASP A 254 -9.78 5.98 -4.39
C ASP A 254 -9.56 5.08 -5.61
N SER A 255 -9.68 3.77 -5.41
CA SER A 255 -9.59 2.74 -6.46
C SER A 255 -10.69 1.71 -6.28
N GLU A 256 -10.80 0.75 -7.20
CA GLU A 256 -11.69 -0.39 -7.03
C GLU A 256 -11.21 -1.34 -5.92
N LEU A 257 -9.90 -1.54 -5.80
CA LEU A 257 -9.31 -2.47 -4.83
C LEU A 257 -9.30 -1.91 -3.41
N ALA A 258 -9.08 -0.60 -3.27
CA ALA A 258 -8.95 0.03 -1.97
C ALA A 258 -9.34 1.51 -1.97
N GLN A 259 -10.00 1.92 -0.89
CA GLN A 259 -10.27 3.31 -0.56
C GLN A 259 -9.74 3.62 0.84
N GLY A 260 -9.03 4.74 0.97
CA GLY A 260 -8.53 5.20 2.27
C GLY A 260 -7.34 6.14 2.20
N TRP A 261 -6.99 6.66 3.36
CA TRP A 261 -5.83 7.49 3.59
C TRP A 261 -4.56 6.64 3.72
N ILE A 262 -3.50 6.99 3.01
CA ILE A 262 -2.15 6.44 3.12
C ILE A 262 -1.27 7.49 3.81
N ALA A 263 -0.62 7.09 4.91
CA ALA A 263 0.06 8.01 5.80
C ALA A 263 1.49 7.59 6.17
N LEU A 264 2.37 8.58 6.18
CA LEU A 264 3.70 8.53 6.79
C LEU A 264 3.97 9.81 7.60
N PRO A 265 4.91 9.78 8.56
CA PRO A 265 5.35 10.98 9.27
C PRO A 265 5.82 12.07 8.30
N LYS A 266 5.53 13.32 8.64
CA LYS A 266 6.01 14.49 7.90
C LYS A 266 7.53 14.58 7.99
N VAL A 267 8.16 14.74 6.84
CA VAL A 267 9.59 15.05 6.75
C VAL A 267 9.75 16.56 6.85
N GLU A 268 10.37 17.04 7.93
CA GLU A 268 10.68 18.46 8.08
C GLU A 268 11.87 18.83 7.17
N THR A 269 11.56 19.42 6.02
CA THR A 269 12.56 19.82 5.02
C THR A 269 12.09 21.03 4.22
N ARG A 270 13.05 21.87 3.83
CA ARG A 270 12.83 22.93 2.83
C ARG A 270 13.07 22.45 1.39
N ASN A 271 13.43 21.18 1.21
CA ASN A 271 13.87 20.60 -0.05
C ASN A 271 12.80 19.63 -0.58
N TYR A 272 11.65 20.18 -1.00
CA TYR A 272 10.49 19.40 -1.44
C TYR A 272 10.19 19.54 -2.93
N ARG A 273 11.00 20.29 -3.68
CA ARG A 273 10.78 20.49 -5.12
C ARG A 273 10.97 19.16 -5.86
N GLY A 274 10.00 18.83 -6.72
CA GLY A 274 9.97 17.56 -7.46
C GLY A 274 9.34 16.38 -6.70
N SER A 275 8.83 16.58 -5.48
CA SER A 275 8.15 15.53 -4.70
C SER A 275 6.89 14.98 -5.38
N GLY A 276 6.05 15.83 -5.97
CA GLY A 276 4.87 15.40 -6.75
C GLY A 276 5.27 14.56 -7.97
N ASN A 277 6.23 15.05 -8.77
CA ASN A 277 6.76 14.31 -9.92
C ASN A 277 7.36 12.95 -9.51
N THR A 278 8.10 12.92 -8.40
CA THR A 278 8.65 11.70 -7.80
C THR A 278 7.55 10.72 -7.45
N HIS A 279 6.45 11.17 -6.81
CA HIS A 279 5.33 10.32 -6.46
C HIS A 279 4.64 9.72 -7.70
N ALA A 280 4.29 10.56 -8.68
CA ALA A 280 3.64 10.10 -9.90
C ALA A 280 4.51 9.12 -10.71
N THR A 281 5.81 9.40 -10.82
CA THR A 281 6.75 8.52 -11.54
C THR A 281 7.01 7.23 -10.77
N ALA A 282 7.08 7.25 -9.43
CA ALA A 282 7.16 6.05 -8.62
C ALA A 282 5.92 5.16 -8.82
N LEU A 283 4.73 5.76 -8.88
CA LEU A 283 3.48 5.05 -9.15
C LEU A 283 3.52 4.40 -10.56
N ALA A 284 3.92 5.15 -11.59
CA ALA A 284 4.06 4.62 -12.94
C ALA A 284 5.10 3.49 -13.04
N ALA A 285 6.23 3.62 -12.33
CA ALA A 285 7.26 2.59 -12.27
C ALA A 285 6.77 1.32 -11.55
N ALA A 286 5.97 1.45 -10.49
CA ALA A 286 5.33 0.31 -9.84
C ALA A 286 4.33 -0.39 -10.76
N LEU A 287 3.48 0.36 -11.48
CA LEU A 287 2.56 -0.21 -12.47
C LEU A 287 3.31 -0.91 -13.62
N ALA A 288 4.42 -0.34 -14.10
CA ALA A 288 5.29 -0.97 -15.12
C ALA A 288 5.93 -2.29 -14.63
N ARG A 289 6.13 -2.42 -13.31
CA ARG A 289 6.59 -3.67 -12.66
C ARG A 289 5.46 -4.66 -12.40
N GLY A 290 4.23 -4.34 -12.79
CA GLY A 290 3.04 -5.20 -12.71
C GLY A 290 2.26 -5.10 -11.40
N PHE A 291 2.57 -4.14 -10.52
CA PHE A 291 1.75 -3.91 -9.34
C PHE A 291 0.41 -3.28 -9.73
N VAL A 292 -0.64 -3.57 -8.96
CA VAL A 292 -1.93 -2.90 -9.07
C VAL A 292 -1.86 -1.47 -8.52
N ASP A 293 -2.81 -0.62 -8.90
CA ASP A 293 -2.88 0.79 -8.48
C ASP A 293 -2.77 1.02 -6.96
N ALA A 294 -3.42 0.18 -6.15
CA ALA A 294 -3.37 0.29 -4.70
C ALA A 294 -1.98 -0.01 -4.11
N ASP A 295 -1.30 -1.05 -4.62
CA ASP A 295 0.09 -1.36 -4.23
C ASP A 295 1.05 -0.30 -4.77
N ALA A 296 0.81 0.20 -5.99
CA ALA A 296 1.60 1.25 -6.61
C ALA A 296 1.52 2.57 -5.80
N ALA A 297 0.35 2.92 -5.26
CA ALA A 297 0.19 4.09 -4.39
C ALA A 297 0.97 3.95 -3.07
N VAL A 298 1.01 2.76 -2.48
CA VAL A 298 1.83 2.46 -1.29
C VAL A 298 3.32 2.64 -1.61
N LEU A 299 3.81 2.03 -2.68
CA LEU A 299 5.21 2.15 -3.11
C LEU A 299 5.58 3.60 -3.46
N ALA A 300 4.68 4.34 -4.10
CA ALA A 300 4.87 5.74 -4.43
C ALA A 300 4.99 6.62 -3.18
N LYS A 301 4.21 6.35 -2.13
CA LYS A 301 4.31 7.04 -0.84
C LYS A 301 5.64 6.75 -0.13
N MET A 302 6.08 5.49 -0.16
CA MET A 302 7.39 5.09 0.40
C MET A 302 8.53 5.84 -0.31
N ALA A 303 8.57 5.78 -1.64
CA ALA A 303 9.64 6.37 -2.45
C ALA A 303 9.67 7.91 -2.36
N SER A 304 8.51 8.57 -2.42
CA SER A 304 8.46 10.04 -2.33
C SER A 304 8.92 10.55 -0.96
N THR A 305 8.58 9.82 0.11
CA THR A 305 9.02 10.14 1.48
C THR A 305 10.52 9.90 1.65
N ALA A 306 11.06 8.82 1.07
CA ALA A 306 12.52 8.59 1.02
C ALA A 306 13.25 9.73 0.30
N ALA A 307 12.76 10.15 -0.88
CA ALA A 307 13.36 11.22 -1.64
C ALA A 307 13.35 12.56 -0.88
N LEU A 308 12.28 12.85 -0.12
CA LEU A 308 12.20 14.02 0.77
C LEU A 308 13.25 13.97 1.88
N ARG A 309 13.49 12.80 2.50
CA ARG A 309 14.54 12.62 3.53
C ARG A 309 15.94 12.90 2.98
N HIS A 310 16.16 12.67 1.69
CA HIS A 310 17.43 12.92 1.01
C HIS A 310 17.46 14.25 0.23
N GLY A 311 16.46 15.11 0.40
CA GLY A 311 16.42 16.41 -0.27
C GLY A 311 17.58 17.31 0.15
N TYR A 312 18.13 18.08 -0.80
CA TYR A 312 19.32 18.91 -0.57
C TYR A 312 19.13 20.33 -1.12
N ALA A 313 19.90 21.29 -0.62
CA ALA A 313 19.86 22.66 -1.10
C ALA A 313 20.76 22.81 -2.33
N ALA A 314 20.18 22.81 -3.53
CA ALA A 314 20.90 23.05 -4.77
C ALA A 314 21.18 24.54 -5.05
N GLY A 315 20.44 25.43 -4.40
CA GLY A 315 20.55 26.87 -4.53
C GLY A 315 19.97 27.59 -3.30
N ALA A 316 19.76 28.91 -3.40
CA ALA A 316 19.30 29.73 -2.29
C ALA A 316 17.81 29.54 -1.93
N GLY A 317 17.00 28.99 -2.86
CA GLY A 317 15.56 28.78 -2.68
C GLY A 317 15.19 27.37 -2.24
N VAL A 318 14.00 26.91 -2.66
CA VAL A 318 13.49 25.56 -2.36
C VAL A 318 14.33 24.52 -3.10
N GLY A 319 14.95 23.61 -2.35
CA GLY A 319 15.82 22.57 -2.91
C GLY A 319 15.07 21.39 -3.52
N PRO A 320 15.72 20.61 -4.39
CA PRO A 320 15.19 19.34 -4.89
C PRO A 320 15.07 18.26 -3.82
N VAL A 321 14.14 17.34 -4.03
CA VAL A 321 14.19 16.01 -3.41
C VAL A 321 15.39 15.20 -3.94
N GLY A 322 15.94 14.34 -3.08
CA GLY A 322 17.09 13.49 -3.39
C GLY A 322 16.72 12.23 -4.15
N THR A 323 17.57 11.21 -4.04
CA THR A 323 17.27 9.87 -4.56
C THR A 323 16.37 9.10 -3.59
N ALA A 324 15.61 8.14 -4.13
CA ALA A 324 14.83 7.18 -3.33
C ALA A 324 15.56 5.83 -3.20
N GLU A 325 16.89 5.79 -3.37
CA GLU A 325 17.64 4.53 -3.32
C GLU A 325 17.49 3.84 -1.95
N GLY A 326 17.32 2.51 -1.95
CA GLY A 326 17.14 1.73 -0.72
C GLY A 326 15.76 1.83 -0.06
N PHE A 327 14.83 2.63 -0.59
CA PHE A 327 13.51 2.84 0.03
C PHE A 327 12.72 1.53 0.25
N ILE A 328 12.90 0.56 -0.65
CA ILE A 328 12.13 -0.68 -0.65
C ILE A 328 12.48 -1.61 0.52
N THR A 329 13.62 -1.39 1.17
CA THR A 329 14.10 -2.17 2.33
C THR A 329 14.11 -1.37 3.64
N ASP A 330 13.63 -0.12 3.62
CA ASP A 330 13.50 0.70 4.83
C ASP A 330 12.11 0.50 5.46
N ALA A 331 12.04 -0.34 6.50
CA ALA A 331 10.79 -0.66 7.20
C ALA A 331 10.10 0.59 7.81
N SER A 332 10.86 1.67 8.08
CA SER A 332 10.27 2.93 8.57
C SER A 332 9.44 3.66 7.53
N LEU A 333 9.51 3.25 6.26
CA LEU A 333 8.73 3.80 5.17
C LEU A 333 7.45 3.03 4.89
N LEU A 334 7.21 1.85 5.49
CA LEU A 334 5.94 1.13 5.30
C LEU A 334 4.78 2.01 5.83
N PRO A 335 3.89 2.53 4.96
CA PRO A 335 2.88 3.46 5.38
C PRO A 335 1.79 2.77 6.20
N ARG A 336 0.99 3.58 6.89
CA ARG A 336 -0.28 3.15 7.46
C ARG A 336 -1.40 3.49 6.50
N MET A 337 -2.35 2.58 6.31
CA MET A 337 -3.52 2.80 5.47
C MET A 337 -4.82 2.67 6.27
N SER A 338 -5.76 3.59 6.05
CA SER A 338 -7.09 3.54 6.68
C SER A 338 -8.08 2.73 5.85
N TRP A 339 -9.22 2.42 6.47
CA TRP A 339 -10.42 1.98 5.78
C TRP A 339 -11.33 3.19 5.54
N GLY A 340 -11.49 3.57 4.28
CA GLY A 340 -12.26 4.75 3.92
C GLY A 340 -11.77 5.99 4.69
N ASN A 341 -12.71 6.83 5.14
CA ASN A 341 -12.39 8.13 5.74
C ASN A 341 -11.93 8.09 7.21
N ASP A 342 -11.56 6.93 7.74
CA ASP A 342 -11.08 6.79 9.12
C ASP A 342 -9.63 7.30 9.29
N ALA A 343 -9.42 8.61 9.10
CA ALA A 343 -8.11 9.24 9.30
C ALA A 343 -7.68 9.24 10.78
N GLN A 344 -8.64 9.22 11.71
CA GLN A 344 -8.36 9.19 13.15
C GLN A 344 -7.67 7.88 13.57
N ALA A 345 -7.99 6.76 12.94
CA ALA A 345 -7.26 5.50 13.11
C ALA A 345 -5.76 5.63 12.88
N LEU A 346 -5.35 6.47 11.92
CA LEU A 346 -3.95 6.64 11.53
C LEU A 346 -3.16 7.41 12.59
N ALA A 347 -3.76 8.42 13.20
CA ALA A 347 -3.14 9.22 14.26
C ALA A 347 -2.85 8.38 15.51
N ILE A 348 -3.79 7.50 15.90
CA ILE A 348 -3.62 6.60 17.05
C ILE A 348 -2.52 5.56 16.76
N ALA A 349 -2.47 5.00 15.55
CA ALA A 349 -1.44 4.06 15.14
C ALA A 349 -0.03 4.70 15.06
N ALA A 350 0.05 6.00 14.77
CA ALA A 350 1.31 6.74 14.64
C ALA A 350 1.90 7.21 15.98
N ALA A 351 1.07 7.40 17.01
CA ALA A 351 1.52 7.95 18.30
C ALA A 351 2.45 7.02 19.10
N GLY A 352 2.67 5.76 18.68
CA GLY A 352 3.59 4.82 19.33
C GLY A 352 3.25 4.44 20.77
N THR A 353 2.19 5.01 21.35
CA THR A 353 1.74 4.83 22.75
C THR A 353 0.75 3.69 22.91
N ALA A 354 0.22 3.15 21.82
CA ALA A 354 -0.45 1.86 21.86
C ALA A 354 0.64 0.80 21.99
N THR A 355 0.81 0.26 23.19
CA THR A 355 1.45 -1.05 23.35
C THR A 355 0.70 -1.99 22.41
N ALA A 356 1.34 -2.38 21.31
CA ALA A 356 0.81 -3.44 20.46
C ALA A 356 0.43 -4.62 21.36
N GLY A 357 -0.67 -5.32 21.04
CA GLY A 357 -0.94 -6.59 21.69
C GLY A 357 0.34 -7.43 21.69
N GLN A 358 0.62 -8.16 22.77
CA GLN A 358 1.91 -8.86 22.92
C GLN A 358 2.28 -9.57 21.60
N PRO A 359 3.49 -9.33 21.05
CA PRO A 359 3.87 -9.93 19.78
C PRO A 359 3.76 -11.45 19.86
N LEU A 360 3.21 -12.07 18.82
CA LEU A 360 3.08 -13.52 18.79
C LEU A 360 4.46 -14.17 18.93
N ARG A 361 4.57 -15.13 19.84
CA ARG A 361 5.79 -15.92 20.06
C ARG A 361 6.17 -16.67 18.79
N SER A 362 7.46 -16.92 18.61
CA SER A 362 7.91 -17.75 17.50
C SER A 362 7.60 -19.22 17.72
N GLY A 363 7.12 -19.91 16.68
CA GLY A 363 6.84 -21.35 16.73
C GLY A 363 5.88 -21.80 15.65
N TYR A 364 5.36 -23.02 15.82
CA TYR A 364 4.29 -23.51 14.97
C TYR A 364 2.94 -22.98 15.42
N TYR A 365 2.13 -22.58 14.45
CA TYR A 365 0.77 -22.11 14.64
C TYR A 365 -0.18 -23.21 14.17
N ALA A 366 -0.95 -23.78 15.09
CA ALA A 366 -1.86 -24.88 14.79
C ALA A 366 -3.26 -24.38 14.42
N LEU A 367 -3.91 -25.00 13.45
CA LEU A 367 -5.30 -24.72 13.10
C LEU A 367 -6.16 -25.96 13.33
N VAL A 368 -7.22 -25.82 14.12
CA VAL A 368 -8.21 -26.88 14.39
C VAL A 368 -9.62 -26.34 14.24
N ASP A 369 -10.54 -27.21 13.85
CA ASP A 369 -11.98 -26.95 13.74
C ASP A 369 -12.77 -27.40 14.98
N ASP A 370 -12.18 -28.28 15.80
CA ASP A 370 -12.80 -28.85 16.99
C ASP A 370 -11.82 -28.89 18.17
N ALA A 371 -12.24 -28.39 19.33
CA ALA A 371 -11.45 -28.34 20.56
C ALA A 371 -11.13 -29.73 21.14
N THR A 372 -11.85 -30.79 20.76
CA THR A 372 -11.57 -32.17 21.18
C THR A 372 -10.27 -32.72 20.60
N ARG A 373 -9.72 -32.08 19.55
CA ARG A 373 -8.46 -32.48 18.90
C ARG A 373 -7.22 -31.96 19.62
N ILE A 374 -7.39 -30.93 20.44
CA ILE A 374 -6.29 -30.23 21.12
C ILE A 374 -5.43 -31.16 22.01
N PRO A 375 -5.96 -32.13 22.78
CA PRO A 375 -5.13 -32.95 23.67
C PRO A 375 -4.07 -33.76 22.91
N ALA A 376 -4.45 -34.34 21.76
CA ALA A 376 -3.54 -35.13 20.93
C ALA A 376 -2.41 -34.25 20.35
N ILE A 377 -2.73 -33.03 19.95
CA ILE A 377 -1.75 -32.06 19.45
C ILE A 377 -0.80 -31.64 20.57
N LEU A 378 -1.32 -31.31 21.76
CA LEU A 378 -0.49 -30.91 22.91
C LEU A 378 0.46 -32.03 23.35
N ALA A 379 -0.01 -33.28 23.31
CA ALA A 379 0.83 -34.45 23.63
C ALA A 379 2.02 -34.59 22.68
N ALA A 380 1.86 -34.25 21.40
CA ALA A 380 2.92 -34.36 20.40
C ALA A 380 3.82 -33.11 20.30
N ALA A 381 3.24 -31.92 20.43
CA ALA A 381 3.81 -30.68 19.90
C ALA A 381 3.85 -29.48 20.87
N SER A 382 3.35 -29.61 22.11
CA SER A 382 3.14 -28.47 23.03
C SER A 382 4.33 -27.52 23.20
N SER A 383 5.57 -28.04 23.19
CA SER A 383 6.78 -27.22 23.36
C SER A 383 7.12 -26.33 22.16
N ASP A 384 6.62 -26.66 20.97
CA ASP A 384 6.96 -25.98 19.72
C ASP A 384 5.83 -25.08 19.20
N LEU A 385 4.65 -25.14 19.83
CA LEU A 385 3.51 -24.34 19.46
C LEU A 385 3.57 -22.95 20.09
N CYS A 386 3.32 -21.93 19.27
CA CYS A 386 3.12 -20.55 19.73
C CYS A 386 1.63 -20.18 19.83
N ALA A 387 0.80 -20.76 18.97
CA ALA A 387 -0.63 -20.50 18.91
C ALA A 387 -1.40 -21.72 18.44
N LEU A 388 -2.68 -21.77 18.85
CA LEU A 388 -3.68 -22.68 18.36
C LEU A 388 -4.93 -21.89 17.99
N GLN A 389 -5.35 -21.99 16.73
CA GLN A 389 -6.52 -21.33 16.20
C GLN A 389 -7.70 -22.27 16.12
N LEU A 390 -8.82 -21.85 16.72
CA LEU A 390 -10.14 -22.44 16.48
C LEU A 390 -10.74 -21.80 15.23
N ARG A 391 -10.91 -22.59 14.18
CA ARG A 391 -11.52 -22.19 12.90
C ARG A 391 -12.84 -22.92 12.68
N ILE A 392 -13.88 -22.39 13.32
CA ILE A 392 -15.26 -22.88 13.21
C ILE A 392 -15.97 -22.09 12.11
N LYS A 393 -16.52 -22.78 11.10
CA LYS A 393 -17.14 -22.17 9.92
C LYS A 393 -18.64 -22.45 9.89
N ARG A 394 -19.45 -21.41 9.67
CA ARG A 394 -20.93 -21.50 9.70
C ARG A 394 -21.47 -22.55 8.72
N GLU A 395 -20.79 -22.70 7.59
CA GLU A 395 -21.12 -23.64 6.50
C GLU A 395 -21.00 -25.10 6.94
N ALA A 396 -20.07 -25.41 7.85
CA ALA A 396 -19.87 -26.76 8.37
C ALA A 396 -20.90 -27.17 9.45
N HIS A 397 -21.70 -26.21 9.92
CA HIS A 397 -22.69 -26.39 10.97
C HIS A 397 -24.06 -25.89 10.51
N SER A 398 -24.41 -26.07 9.23
CA SER A 398 -25.64 -25.54 8.63
C SER A 398 -26.94 -26.06 9.27
N ASP A 399 -26.84 -27.10 10.09
CA ASP A 399 -27.93 -27.72 10.86
C ASP A 399 -28.35 -26.93 12.11
N LEU A 400 -27.47 -26.09 12.66
CA LEU A 400 -27.77 -25.27 13.84
C LEU A 400 -28.53 -23.99 13.45
N ASP A 401 -29.40 -23.46 14.31
CA ASP A 401 -29.83 -22.06 14.14
C ASP A 401 -28.71 -21.09 14.57
N ASP A 402 -28.92 -19.78 14.42
CA ASP A 402 -27.89 -18.80 14.76
C ASP A 402 -27.56 -18.77 16.26
N ALA A 403 -28.55 -18.96 17.13
CA ALA A 403 -28.33 -18.97 18.57
C ALA A 403 -27.54 -20.20 19.01
N ALA A 404 -27.96 -21.38 18.54
CA ALA A 404 -27.29 -22.65 18.79
C ALA A 404 -25.87 -22.68 18.21
N PHE A 405 -25.65 -22.07 17.04
CA PHE A 405 -24.31 -21.93 16.48
C PHE A 405 -23.41 -21.03 17.34
N GLN A 406 -23.94 -19.90 17.84
CA GLN A 406 -23.17 -19.05 18.75
C GLN A 406 -22.85 -19.75 20.08
N ASP A 407 -23.78 -20.51 20.64
CA ASP A 407 -23.55 -21.33 21.84
C ASP A 407 -22.52 -22.43 21.58
N HIS A 408 -22.54 -23.05 20.39
CA HIS A 408 -21.54 -24.01 19.98
C HIS A 408 -20.14 -23.37 19.91
N VAL A 409 -19.99 -22.21 19.26
CA VAL A 409 -18.72 -21.47 19.20
C VAL A 409 -18.23 -21.11 20.61
N GLN A 410 -19.11 -20.63 21.49
CA GLN A 410 -18.74 -20.33 22.89
C GLN A 410 -18.26 -21.57 23.65
N THR A 411 -18.93 -22.70 23.47
CA THR A 411 -18.56 -23.98 24.10
C THR A 411 -17.18 -24.45 23.63
N GLN A 412 -16.90 -24.34 22.33
CA GLN A 412 -15.60 -24.70 21.76
C GLN A 412 -14.47 -23.80 22.28
N ILE A 413 -14.71 -22.48 22.38
CA ILE A 413 -13.76 -21.53 22.97
C ILE A 413 -13.45 -21.89 24.43
N ALA A 414 -14.48 -22.13 25.25
CA ALA A 414 -14.30 -22.50 26.65
C ALA A 414 -13.56 -23.83 26.80
N GLY A 415 -13.91 -24.82 25.97
CA GLY A 415 -13.24 -26.13 25.95
C GLY A 415 -11.77 -26.03 25.58
N ALA A 416 -11.41 -25.22 24.58
CA ALA A 416 -10.02 -24.99 24.21
C ALA A 416 -9.25 -24.23 25.28
N ALA A 417 -9.84 -23.19 25.86
CA ALA A 417 -9.20 -22.41 26.92
C ALA A 417 -8.90 -23.28 28.15
N ALA A 418 -9.82 -24.16 28.55
CA ALA A 418 -9.60 -25.08 29.67
C ALA A 418 -8.39 -26.00 29.43
N GLN A 419 -8.17 -26.44 28.19
CA GLN A 419 -7.07 -27.32 27.82
C GLN A 419 -5.73 -26.59 27.67
N LEU A 420 -5.76 -25.31 27.34
CA LEU A 420 -4.56 -24.47 27.18
C LEU A 420 -4.17 -23.72 28.46
N ARG A 421 -4.92 -23.87 29.54
CA ARG A 421 -4.69 -23.17 30.81
C ARG A 421 -3.28 -23.44 31.35
N GLY A 422 -2.53 -22.37 31.64
CA GLY A 422 -1.16 -22.46 32.14
C GLY A 422 -0.12 -22.82 31.08
N SER A 423 -0.53 -23.02 29.82
CA SER A 423 0.39 -23.09 28.69
C SER A 423 0.76 -21.68 28.21
N ALA A 424 1.86 -21.58 27.49
CA ALA A 424 2.27 -20.35 26.83
C ALA A 424 1.78 -20.27 25.36
N ILE A 425 0.78 -21.09 25.00
CA ILE A 425 0.20 -21.17 23.66
C ILE A 425 -1.00 -20.22 23.61
N ALA A 426 -1.02 -19.29 22.66
CA ALA A 426 -2.14 -18.38 22.48
C ALA A 426 -3.34 -19.11 21.86
N LEU A 427 -4.53 -18.93 22.42
CA LEU A 427 -5.79 -19.37 21.83
C LEU A 427 -6.30 -18.30 20.87
N ILE A 428 -6.38 -18.60 19.58
CA ILE A 428 -6.83 -17.66 18.56
C ILE A 428 -8.21 -18.06 18.04
N VAL A 429 -9.17 -17.14 18.05
CA VAL A 429 -10.52 -17.37 17.50
C VAL A 429 -10.60 -16.78 16.09
N ASN A 430 -10.93 -17.60 15.10
CA ASN A 430 -11.07 -17.14 13.72
C ASN A 430 -12.47 -16.53 13.46
N ASP A 431 -12.54 -15.35 12.84
CA ASP A 431 -13.74 -14.60 12.40
C ASP A 431 -14.75 -14.17 13.50
N HIS A 432 -14.91 -14.95 14.58
CA HIS A 432 -15.94 -14.73 15.61
C HIS A 432 -15.53 -13.67 16.66
N TRP A 433 -15.13 -12.50 16.19
CA TRP A 433 -14.66 -11.39 17.04
C TRP A 433 -15.65 -11.00 18.16
N PRO A 434 -16.95 -10.76 17.91
CA PRO A 434 -17.88 -10.37 18.96
C PRO A 434 -17.97 -11.43 20.07
N THR A 435 -17.96 -12.70 19.68
CA THR A 435 -18.01 -13.84 20.61
C THR A 435 -16.72 -13.96 21.42
N ALA A 436 -15.56 -13.76 20.79
CA ALA A 436 -14.27 -13.71 21.49
C ALA A 436 -14.18 -12.51 22.46
N ALA A 437 -14.64 -11.33 22.04
CA ALA A 437 -14.69 -10.13 22.87
C ALA A 437 -15.67 -10.30 24.05
N ALA A 438 -16.84 -10.92 23.83
CA ALA A 438 -17.79 -11.22 24.89
C ALA A 438 -17.27 -12.29 25.87
N ALA A 439 -16.51 -13.27 25.39
CA ALA A 439 -15.80 -14.21 26.24
C ALA A 439 -14.75 -13.50 27.10
N LEU A 440 -13.99 -12.57 26.50
CA LEU A 440 -13.02 -11.73 27.18
C LEU A 440 -13.65 -10.80 28.24
N ALA A 441 -14.81 -10.22 27.96
CA ALA A 441 -15.51 -9.36 28.92
C ALA A 441 -16.04 -10.17 30.12
N ARG A 442 -16.40 -11.44 29.89
CA ARG A 442 -16.84 -12.38 30.92
C ARG A 442 -15.66 -13.16 31.54
N ARG A 443 -14.47 -12.54 31.61
CA ARG A 443 -13.14 -13.07 32.02
C ARG A 443 -13.03 -13.74 33.41
N GLY A 444 -14.10 -14.32 33.95
CA GLY A 444 -14.04 -15.19 35.12
C GLY A 444 -13.09 -16.38 34.92
N ASP A 445 -13.07 -17.32 35.87
CA ASP A 445 -12.11 -18.44 35.95
C ASP A 445 -11.89 -19.23 34.64
N ALA A 446 -12.86 -19.23 33.72
CA ALA A 446 -12.82 -19.97 32.46
C ALA A 446 -11.66 -19.56 31.52
N LEU A 447 -11.26 -18.28 31.49
CA LEU A 447 -10.18 -17.78 30.63
C LEU A 447 -8.92 -17.35 31.41
N ALA A 448 -8.90 -17.58 32.72
CA ALA A 448 -7.76 -17.23 33.56
C ALA A 448 -6.50 -18.00 33.12
N GLY A 449 -5.41 -17.27 32.89
CA GLY A 449 -4.12 -17.84 32.50
C GLY A 449 -4.01 -18.30 31.05
N VAL A 450 -4.90 -17.85 30.16
CA VAL A 450 -4.84 -18.10 28.70
C VAL A 450 -4.72 -16.77 27.96
N GLU A 451 -3.77 -16.69 27.03
CA GLU A 451 -3.68 -15.59 26.08
C GLU A 451 -4.74 -15.80 24.99
N LEU A 452 -5.76 -14.94 24.97
CA LEU A 452 -6.83 -14.99 23.96
C LEU A 452 -6.53 -13.98 22.85
N GLY A 453 -6.72 -14.41 21.61
CA GLY A 453 -6.65 -13.56 20.44
C GLY A 453 -7.75 -13.84 19.42
N VAL A 454 -7.82 -12.98 18.41
CA VAL A 454 -8.63 -13.20 17.21
C VAL A 454 -7.77 -13.19 15.96
N HIS A 455 -8.26 -13.85 14.92
CA HIS A 455 -7.71 -13.76 13.59
C HIS A 455 -8.79 -13.32 12.62
N LEU A 456 -8.51 -12.27 11.86
CA LEU A 456 -9.46 -11.65 10.93
C LEU A 456 -8.83 -11.50 9.55
N GLY A 457 -9.62 -11.71 8.51
CA GLY A 457 -9.30 -11.29 7.15
C GLY A 457 -9.69 -9.83 6.90
N GLN A 458 -9.22 -9.29 5.77
CA GLN A 458 -9.54 -7.92 5.34
C GLN A 458 -11.04 -7.69 5.13
N ALA A 459 -11.77 -8.69 4.63
CA ALA A 459 -13.22 -8.63 4.46
C ALA A 459 -13.96 -8.55 5.81
N ASP A 460 -13.50 -9.31 6.82
CA ASP A 460 -14.09 -9.26 8.16
C ASP A 460 -13.89 -7.86 8.78
N LEU A 461 -12.70 -7.28 8.61
CA LEU A 461 -12.38 -5.93 9.05
C LEU A 461 -13.21 -4.85 8.32
N GLU A 462 -13.54 -5.06 7.05
CA GLU A 462 -14.45 -4.19 6.29
C GLU A 462 -15.86 -4.25 6.88
N ILE A 463 -16.39 -5.46 7.09
CA ILE A 463 -17.75 -5.72 7.61
C ILE A 463 -17.95 -5.13 9.01
N LEU A 464 -16.91 -5.12 9.86
CA LEU A 464 -16.97 -4.51 11.19
C LEU A 464 -17.35 -3.03 11.16
N GLY A 465 -17.11 -2.33 10.05
CA GLY A 465 -17.32 -0.90 9.92
C GLY A 465 -16.42 -0.07 10.85
N PRO A 466 -16.59 1.27 10.85
CA PRO A 466 -15.76 2.17 11.64
C PRO A 466 -15.83 1.89 13.15
N ASP A 467 -17.04 1.73 13.70
CA ASP A 467 -17.25 1.52 15.14
C ASP A 467 -16.70 0.17 15.61
N GLY A 468 -16.91 -0.89 14.83
CA GLY A 468 -16.36 -2.21 15.15
C GLY A 468 -14.83 -2.23 15.10
N ARG A 469 -14.22 -1.55 14.12
CA ARG A 469 -12.75 -1.40 14.05
C ARG A 469 -12.20 -0.55 15.21
N ALA A 470 -12.92 0.48 15.65
CA ALA A 470 -12.53 1.28 16.81
C ALA A 470 -12.60 0.45 18.12
N ALA A 471 -13.67 -0.32 18.31
CA ALA A 471 -13.81 -1.23 19.45
C ALA A 471 -12.73 -2.34 19.45
N LEU A 472 -12.43 -2.91 18.27
CA LEU A 472 -11.33 -3.85 18.08
C LEU A 472 -10.01 -3.24 18.53
N ARG A 473 -9.69 -2.02 18.07
CA ARG A 473 -8.47 -1.31 18.46
C ARG A 473 -8.38 -1.07 19.96
N GLN A 474 -9.47 -0.67 20.62
CA GLN A 474 -9.49 -0.47 22.08
C GLN A 474 -9.19 -1.77 22.86
N ALA A 475 -9.72 -2.91 22.41
CA ALA A 475 -9.46 -4.19 23.08
C ALA A 475 -8.02 -4.68 22.85
N VAL A 476 -7.46 -4.46 21.65
CA VAL A 476 -6.08 -4.86 21.33
C VAL A 476 -5.07 -4.02 22.08
N THR A 477 -5.36 -2.73 22.25
CA THR A 477 -4.47 -1.78 22.95
C THR A 477 -4.61 -1.80 24.47
N GLY A 478 -5.57 -2.54 25.03
CA GLY A 478 -5.75 -2.64 26.47
C GLY A 478 -6.24 -1.33 27.12
N GLN A 479 -6.86 -0.43 26.37
CA GLN A 479 -7.41 0.83 26.90
C GLN A 479 -8.64 0.65 27.80
N GLN A 480 -9.08 -0.60 28.04
CA GLN A 480 -10.15 -0.93 28.99
C GLN A 480 -9.56 -1.20 30.38
N PRO A 481 -9.94 -0.44 31.43
CA PRO A 481 -9.42 -0.64 32.78
C PRO A 481 -9.64 -2.07 33.29
N GLY A 482 -8.55 -2.76 33.68
CA GLY A 482 -8.60 -4.10 34.28
C GLY A 482 -8.74 -5.28 33.31
N ALA A 483 -8.79 -5.04 31.99
CA ALA A 483 -8.82 -6.10 30.98
C ALA A 483 -7.44 -6.26 30.33
N ALA A 484 -6.92 -7.49 30.28
CA ALA A 484 -5.70 -7.74 29.50
C ALA A 484 -5.99 -7.60 27.99
N PRO A 485 -5.03 -7.08 27.21
CA PRO A 485 -5.20 -6.82 25.78
C PRO A 485 -5.48 -8.10 25.01
N LEU A 486 -6.28 -7.99 23.95
CA LEU A 486 -6.56 -9.09 23.05
C LEU A 486 -5.48 -9.16 21.96
N ALA A 487 -4.94 -10.35 21.69
CA ALA A 487 -4.03 -10.53 20.56
C ALA A 487 -4.80 -10.43 19.22
N LEU A 488 -4.22 -9.77 18.23
CA LEU A 488 -4.83 -9.60 16.90
C LEU A 488 -3.93 -10.14 15.80
N GLY A 489 -4.42 -11.14 15.08
CA GLY A 489 -3.89 -11.61 13.82
C GLY A 489 -4.66 -11.05 12.64
N ILE A 490 -3.96 -10.59 11.61
CA ILE A 490 -4.59 -10.12 10.38
C ILE A 490 -4.02 -10.88 9.18
N SER A 491 -4.88 -11.50 8.38
CA SER A 491 -4.48 -12.04 7.07
C SER A 491 -4.38 -10.93 6.04
N SER A 492 -3.24 -10.85 5.36
CA SER A 492 -2.97 -9.93 4.26
C SER A 492 -2.28 -10.65 3.10
N HIS A 493 -2.51 -10.14 1.89
CA HIS A 493 -2.12 -10.78 0.62
C HIS A 493 -1.53 -9.77 -0.39
N SER A 494 -1.44 -8.49 -0.04
CA SER A 494 -0.87 -7.42 -0.87
C SER A 494 -0.19 -6.35 -0.02
N LEU A 495 0.51 -5.40 -0.67
CA LEU A 495 1.19 -4.31 0.03
C LEU A 495 0.19 -3.33 0.65
N TRP A 496 -0.92 -3.04 -0.04
CA TRP A 496 -1.98 -2.19 0.52
C TRP A 496 -2.71 -2.86 1.68
N GLU A 497 -2.94 -4.18 1.63
CA GLU A 497 -3.50 -4.94 2.77
C GLU A 497 -2.53 -5.00 3.95
N LEU A 498 -1.22 -5.07 3.68
CA LEU A 498 -0.19 -4.98 4.71
C LEU A 498 -0.17 -3.58 5.37
N ALA A 499 -0.24 -2.50 4.58
CA ALA A 499 -0.32 -1.13 5.08
C ALA A 499 -1.59 -0.89 5.92
N ARG A 500 -2.71 -1.53 5.54
CA ARG A 500 -3.95 -1.54 6.33
C ARG A 500 -3.80 -2.31 7.63
N ALA A 501 -3.29 -3.53 7.59
CA ALA A 501 -3.05 -4.33 8.79
C ALA A 501 -2.16 -3.58 9.80
N ALA A 502 -1.14 -2.88 9.29
CA ALA A 502 -0.24 -2.07 10.09
C ALA A 502 -0.94 -0.94 10.89
N SER A 503 -2.11 -0.46 10.48
CA SER A 503 -2.86 0.61 11.18
C SER A 503 -3.70 0.12 12.36
N LEU A 504 -3.76 -1.20 12.59
CA LEU A 504 -4.53 -1.82 13.67
C LEU A 504 -3.66 -2.37 14.82
N ALA A 505 -2.35 -2.11 14.80
CA ALA A 505 -1.39 -2.60 15.81
C ALA A 505 -1.50 -4.13 16.09
N PRO A 506 -1.41 -4.98 15.06
CA PRO A 506 -1.61 -6.41 15.21
C PRO A 506 -0.48 -7.06 16.03
N SER A 507 -0.80 -8.13 16.75
CA SER A 507 0.17 -9.03 17.40
C SER A 507 0.97 -9.84 16.38
N TYR A 508 0.38 -10.10 15.21
CA TYR A 508 1.05 -10.72 14.07
C TYR A 508 0.29 -10.45 12.76
N ILE A 509 1.00 -10.53 11.63
CA ILE A 509 0.43 -10.41 10.29
C ILE A 509 0.65 -11.73 9.56
N ALA A 510 -0.42 -12.34 9.07
CA ALA A 510 -0.33 -13.58 8.30
C ALA A 510 -0.13 -13.25 6.82
N CYS A 511 1.02 -13.69 6.29
CA CYS A 511 1.38 -13.58 4.89
C CYS A 511 0.99 -14.87 4.18
N GLY A 512 0.08 -14.79 3.22
CA GLY A 512 -0.34 -15.96 2.48
C GLY A 512 -1.15 -15.67 1.22
N PRO A 513 -1.54 -16.73 0.49
CA PRO A 513 -1.03 -18.08 0.66
C PRO A 513 0.44 -18.16 0.22
N VAL A 514 1.35 -18.75 1.01
CA VAL A 514 2.78 -18.84 0.63
C VAL A 514 2.97 -19.77 -0.57
N TRP A 515 2.25 -20.89 -0.59
CA TRP A 515 2.10 -21.76 -1.75
C TRP A 515 0.62 -21.87 -2.15
N PRO A 516 0.30 -22.25 -3.41
CA PRO A 516 -1.07 -22.47 -3.83
C PRO A 516 -1.85 -23.35 -2.85
N THR A 517 -3.06 -22.91 -2.49
CA THR A 517 -3.90 -23.59 -1.50
C THR A 517 -5.24 -23.98 -2.11
N LEU A 518 -5.76 -25.13 -1.68
CA LEU A 518 -7.12 -25.59 -2.02
C LEU A 518 -8.16 -25.11 -1.00
N THR A 519 -7.72 -24.53 0.13
CA THR A 519 -8.59 -24.20 1.27
C THR A 519 -9.45 -22.95 1.03
N LYS A 520 -9.08 -22.10 0.07
CA LYS A 520 -9.84 -20.92 -0.33
C LYS A 520 -9.44 -20.53 -1.75
N ALA A 521 -10.40 -20.47 -2.67
CA ALA A 521 -10.18 -19.83 -3.97
C ALA A 521 -10.02 -18.32 -3.73
N MET A 522 -8.87 -17.76 -4.12
CA MET A 522 -8.57 -16.34 -3.96
C MET A 522 -7.93 -15.80 -5.22
N PRO A 523 -8.14 -14.51 -5.55
CA PRO A 523 -7.56 -13.90 -6.75
C PRO A 523 -6.03 -13.71 -6.64
N TRP A 524 -5.48 -13.86 -5.43
CA TRP A 524 -4.08 -13.64 -5.13
C TRP A 524 -3.18 -14.76 -5.67
N ARG A 525 -2.08 -14.37 -6.31
CA ARG A 525 -0.96 -15.25 -6.60
C ARG A 525 -0.33 -15.71 -5.29
N ALA A 526 0.26 -16.90 -5.28
CA ALA A 526 1.01 -17.36 -4.12
C ALA A 526 2.18 -16.41 -3.83
N GLN A 527 2.41 -16.11 -2.56
CA GLN A 527 3.42 -15.13 -2.12
C GLN A 527 4.85 -15.61 -2.37
N GLY A 528 5.10 -16.93 -2.36
CA GLY A 528 6.46 -17.43 -2.43
C GLY A 528 7.32 -17.03 -1.23
N LEU A 529 8.60 -17.39 -1.29
CA LEU A 529 9.55 -17.13 -0.21
C LEU A 529 10.17 -15.73 -0.28
N ASP A 530 10.15 -15.10 -1.45
CA ASP A 530 10.63 -13.75 -1.70
C ASP A 530 9.69 -12.68 -1.13
N ASN A 531 8.38 -12.72 -1.38
CA ASN A 531 7.47 -11.82 -0.67
C ASN A 531 7.47 -12.11 0.83
N LEU A 532 7.46 -13.38 1.25
CA LEU A 532 7.51 -13.72 2.67
C LEU A 532 8.74 -13.11 3.36
N ARG A 533 9.91 -13.13 2.70
CA ARG A 533 11.14 -12.50 3.20
C ARG A 533 11.01 -10.99 3.29
N TRP A 534 10.49 -10.35 2.24
CA TRP A 534 10.27 -8.91 2.25
C TRP A 534 9.30 -8.49 3.36
N TRP A 535 8.18 -9.20 3.51
CA TRP A 535 7.19 -8.94 4.55
C TRP A 535 7.78 -9.10 5.94
N SER A 536 8.57 -10.16 6.17
CA SER A 536 9.22 -10.41 7.46
C SER A 536 10.21 -9.30 7.84
N ALA A 537 10.82 -8.63 6.86
CA ALA A 537 11.71 -7.50 7.08
C ALA A 537 10.97 -6.15 7.25
N MET A 538 9.78 -6.00 6.66
CA MET A 538 9.10 -4.71 6.53
C MET A 538 7.89 -4.53 7.45
N ALA A 539 7.23 -5.62 7.84
CA ALA A 539 6.02 -5.57 8.66
C ALA A 539 6.32 -5.03 10.07
N PRO A 540 5.39 -4.27 10.68
CA PRO A 540 5.58 -3.72 12.02
C PRO A 540 5.33 -4.75 13.14
N ALA A 541 5.01 -5.99 12.79
CA ALA A 541 4.66 -7.08 13.69
C ALA A 541 5.22 -8.41 13.15
N PRO A 542 5.40 -9.44 14.01
CA PRO A 542 5.80 -10.78 13.58
C PRO A 542 4.97 -11.28 12.39
N VAL A 543 5.64 -11.85 11.39
CA VAL A 543 4.96 -12.41 10.21
C VAL A 543 4.73 -13.90 10.40
N VAL A 544 3.51 -14.35 10.16
CA VAL A 544 3.12 -15.76 10.12
C VAL A 544 3.03 -16.21 8.67
N ALA A 545 3.80 -17.22 8.29
CA ALA A 545 3.65 -17.88 7.00
C ALA A 545 2.40 -18.77 7.02
N ILE A 546 1.44 -18.52 6.13
CA ILE A 546 0.19 -19.29 6.06
C ILE A 546 -0.15 -19.69 4.62
N GLY A 547 -0.76 -20.87 4.47
CA GLY A 547 -1.29 -21.37 3.20
C GLY A 547 -0.27 -22.21 2.41
N GLY A 548 -0.64 -23.47 2.17
CA GLY A 548 0.12 -24.38 1.31
C GLY A 548 1.39 -25.01 1.93
N VAL A 549 1.58 -24.87 3.25
CA VAL A 549 2.65 -25.56 4.00
C VAL A 549 2.18 -26.97 4.34
N LEU A 550 2.75 -27.98 3.68
CA LEU A 550 2.36 -29.39 3.80
C LEU A 550 3.50 -30.30 4.25
N GLN A 551 4.76 -29.85 4.10
CA GLN A 551 5.95 -30.64 4.39
C GLN A 551 6.93 -29.90 5.32
N PRO A 552 7.72 -30.62 6.14
CA PRO A 552 8.72 -30.00 7.02
C PRO A 552 9.71 -29.08 6.29
N ASP A 553 10.18 -29.46 5.10
CA ASP A 553 11.13 -28.60 4.36
C ASP A 553 10.51 -27.26 3.92
N GLN A 554 9.19 -27.20 3.67
CA GLN A 554 8.50 -25.93 3.41
C GLN A 554 8.47 -25.07 4.67
N ALA A 555 8.24 -25.66 5.84
CA ALA A 555 8.31 -24.93 7.11
C ALA A 555 9.73 -24.41 7.40
N ARG A 556 10.76 -25.24 7.16
CA ARG A 556 12.16 -24.80 7.21
C ARG A 556 12.36 -23.55 6.35
N ASP A 557 11.88 -23.58 5.11
CA ASP A 557 12.04 -22.48 4.16
C ASP A 557 11.30 -21.21 4.59
N CYS A 558 10.11 -21.33 5.16
CA CYS A 558 9.40 -20.18 5.74
C CYS A 558 10.19 -19.54 6.88
N VAL A 559 10.70 -20.35 7.81
CA VAL A 559 11.50 -19.86 8.94
C VAL A 559 12.81 -19.24 8.44
N ALA A 560 13.46 -19.88 7.47
CA ALA A 560 14.67 -19.35 6.85
C ALA A 560 14.42 -17.99 6.18
N ALA A 561 13.25 -17.82 5.54
CA ALA A 561 12.81 -16.55 4.97
C ALA A 561 12.45 -15.48 6.02
N GLY A 562 12.49 -15.79 7.32
CA GLY A 562 12.26 -14.83 8.41
C GLY A 562 10.86 -14.88 9.03
N ALA A 563 10.01 -15.84 8.62
CA ALA A 563 8.71 -16.01 9.26
C ALA A 563 8.90 -16.31 10.76
N SER A 564 8.21 -15.53 11.60
CA SER A 564 8.24 -15.72 13.05
C SER A 564 7.44 -16.95 13.46
N ALA A 565 6.40 -17.30 12.72
CA ALA A 565 5.62 -18.51 12.93
C ALA A 565 5.14 -19.12 11.60
N VAL A 566 4.85 -20.42 11.62
CA VAL A 566 4.39 -21.17 10.44
C VAL A 566 3.07 -21.84 10.77
N CYS A 567 2.02 -21.51 10.01
CA CYS A 567 0.69 -22.05 10.18
C CYS A 567 0.54 -23.41 9.51
N LEU A 568 0.14 -24.39 10.32
CA LEU A 568 -0.05 -25.78 9.93
C LEU A 568 -1.54 -26.14 9.99
N VAL A 569 -2.06 -26.70 8.91
CA VAL A 569 -3.44 -27.19 8.82
C VAL A 569 -3.46 -28.72 8.83
N ARG A 570 -2.95 -29.35 7.76
CA ARG A 570 -3.00 -30.82 7.57
C ARG A 570 -1.91 -31.60 8.29
N ALA A 571 -0.86 -30.92 8.75
CA ALA A 571 0.23 -31.55 9.49
C ALA A 571 -0.17 -31.99 10.91
N LEU A 572 -1.43 -31.73 11.31
CA LEU A 572 -1.97 -31.96 12.65
C LEU A 572 -3.02 -33.08 12.68
N ASP A 573 -3.19 -33.80 11.58
CA ASP A 573 -4.16 -34.89 11.45
C ASP A 573 -3.53 -36.24 11.84
N GLY A 574 -4.10 -36.95 12.81
CA GLY A 574 -3.84 -38.37 13.12
C GLY A 574 -2.38 -38.82 12.94
N ASP A 575 -2.14 -39.68 11.96
CA ASP A 575 -0.83 -40.27 11.64
C ASP A 575 0.28 -39.24 11.35
N ALA A 576 -0.08 -38.02 10.92
CA ALA A 576 0.90 -36.94 10.68
C ALA A 576 1.57 -36.45 11.97
N LEU A 577 0.88 -36.55 13.12
CA LEU A 577 1.46 -36.17 14.42
C LEU A 577 2.61 -37.11 14.83
N ALA A 578 2.63 -38.36 14.33
CA ALA A 578 3.76 -39.27 14.56
C ALA A 578 5.05 -38.75 13.89
N GLY A 579 4.94 -37.94 12.83
CA GLY A 579 6.05 -37.30 12.14
C GLY A 579 6.57 -36.00 12.79
N TRP A 580 6.09 -35.61 13.97
CA TRP A 580 6.44 -34.34 14.61
C TRP A 580 7.96 -34.07 14.78
N PRO A 581 8.82 -35.06 15.07
CA PRO A 581 10.26 -34.82 15.16
C PRO A 581 10.88 -34.16 13.91
N ALA A 582 10.39 -34.50 12.71
CA ALA A 582 10.86 -33.90 11.46
C ALA A 582 10.48 -32.40 11.35
N TRP A 583 9.31 -32.01 11.87
CA TRP A 583 8.89 -30.61 11.95
C TRP A 583 9.76 -29.83 12.92
N ARG A 584 10.10 -30.42 14.07
CA ARG A 584 11.00 -29.79 15.05
C ARG A 584 12.40 -29.55 14.46
N GLU A 585 12.95 -30.56 13.76
CA GLU A 585 14.24 -30.44 13.08
C GLU A 585 14.19 -29.38 11.96
N ALA A 586 13.14 -29.36 11.15
CA ALA A 586 12.94 -28.35 10.11
C ALA A 586 12.94 -26.92 10.67
N TRP A 587 12.28 -26.71 11.81
CA TRP A 587 12.29 -25.42 12.49
C TRP A 587 13.69 -24.98 12.89
N GLN A 588 14.47 -25.90 13.49
CA GLN A 588 15.85 -25.62 13.92
C GLN A 588 16.75 -25.27 12.73
N ARG A 589 16.74 -26.10 11.68
CA ARG A 589 17.48 -25.84 10.44
C ARG A 589 17.09 -24.53 9.78
N GLY A 590 15.80 -24.18 9.81
CA GLY A 590 15.30 -22.90 9.30
C GLY A 590 15.92 -21.70 10.03
N ARG A 591 15.95 -21.74 11.37
CA ARG A 591 16.57 -20.67 12.18
C ARG A 591 18.07 -20.52 11.94
N GLU A 592 18.77 -21.64 11.78
CA GLU A 592 20.20 -21.64 11.45
C GLU A 592 20.45 -21.00 10.08
N ALA A 593 19.58 -21.28 9.11
CA ALA A 593 19.68 -20.72 7.76
C ALA A 593 19.37 -19.21 7.71
N THR A 594 18.51 -18.67 8.58
CA THR A 594 18.15 -17.24 8.62
C THR A 594 19.38 -16.32 8.68
N ALA A 595 20.42 -16.70 9.42
CA ALA A 595 21.63 -15.90 9.61
C ALA A 595 22.51 -15.77 8.35
N THR A 596 22.29 -16.62 7.34
CA THR A 596 23.13 -16.72 6.13
C THR A 596 22.42 -16.27 4.86
N GLN A 597 21.23 -15.68 4.99
CA GLN A 597 20.36 -15.41 3.85
C GLN A 597 20.80 -14.20 3.00
N PRO A 598 20.47 -14.23 1.69
CA PRO A 598 20.73 -13.12 0.79
C PRO A 598 19.93 -11.87 1.21
N ALA A 599 20.39 -10.72 0.73
CA ALA A 599 19.71 -9.45 0.94
C ALA A 599 18.22 -9.52 0.54
N VAL A 600 17.38 -8.75 1.24
CA VAL A 600 15.95 -8.64 0.94
C VAL A 600 15.78 -8.13 -0.49
N ALA A 601 15.20 -8.96 -1.35
CA ALA A 601 14.89 -8.61 -2.73
C ALA A 601 13.61 -7.76 -2.81
N TRP A 602 13.33 -7.21 -3.99
CA TRP A 602 12.03 -6.58 -4.27
C TRP A 602 10.90 -7.60 -4.11
N PRO A 603 9.74 -7.19 -3.54
CA PRO A 603 8.56 -8.02 -3.60
C PRO A 603 8.06 -8.08 -5.06
N HIS A 604 7.29 -9.11 -5.38
CA HIS A 604 6.58 -9.23 -6.65
C HIS A 604 5.07 -8.95 -6.48
N PRO A 605 4.37 -8.56 -7.55
CA PRO A 605 2.93 -8.35 -7.52
C PRO A 605 2.17 -9.61 -7.08
N SER A 606 1.19 -9.41 -6.20
CA SER A 606 0.32 -10.49 -5.67
C SER A 606 -1.02 -10.58 -6.38
N LEU A 607 -1.36 -9.59 -7.22
CA LEU A 607 -2.47 -9.63 -8.17
C LEU A 607 -1.95 -9.48 -9.59
N ASP A 608 -2.74 -9.99 -10.52
CA ASP A 608 -2.55 -9.67 -11.92
C ASP A 608 -3.24 -8.33 -12.23
N ALA A 609 -2.45 -7.32 -12.60
CA ALA A 609 -2.95 -6.01 -12.98
C ALA A 609 -3.92 -6.06 -14.18
N ALA A 610 -3.82 -7.09 -15.04
CA ALA A 610 -4.71 -7.26 -16.18
C ALA A 610 -6.09 -7.83 -15.80
N THR A 611 -6.20 -8.52 -14.66
CA THR A 611 -7.48 -9.08 -14.17
C THR A 611 -8.06 -8.30 -12.99
N ALA A 612 -7.30 -7.36 -12.43
CA ALA A 612 -7.72 -6.50 -11.32
C ALA A 612 -8.46 -5.22 -11.78
N HIS A 613 -8.49 -4.97 -13.10
CA HIS A 613 -9.12 -3.84 -13.79
C HIS A 613 -9.86 -4.34 -15.03
#